data_AF-A0A954MXM7-F1
#
_entry.id   AF-A0A954MXM7-F1
#
_cell.length_a   1.000
_cell.length_b   1.000
_cell.length_c   1.000
_cell.angle_alpha   90.00
_cell.angle_beta   90.00
_cell.angle_gamma   90.00
#
_symmetry.space_group_name_H-M   'P 1'
#
loop_
_entity.id
_entity.type
_entity.pdbx_description
1 polymer ?
#
loop_
_entity_poly.entity_id
_entity_poly.type
_entity_poly.pdbx_seq_one_letter_code
_entity_poly.pdbx_strand_id
1 'polypeptide(L)'
;MNEIAPESLLNVGVSAARAGGKVLLEWATRFSVKEKSCAADVVTEADFESQQTIHTIISREFPSHGFLGEEGLNQASVDSPYRWIVDPLDGTSNYVHGFP
;
A
#
# COMPACT_ATOMS: atom_id res chain seq x y z
N MET A 1 -18.14 17.42 -13.69
CA MET A 1 -17.56 16.38 -12.82
C MET A 1 -18.47 16.24 -11.63
N ASN A 2 -19.02 15.05 -11.35
CA ASN A 2 -19.71 14.83 -10.08
C ASN A 2 -18.65 14.88 -8.98
N GLU A 3 -18.87 15.76 -8.02
CA GLU A 3 -17.99 15.93 -6.87
C GLU A 3 -18.08 14.67 -5.99
N ILE A 4 -16.94 14.03 -5.73
CA ILE A 4 -16.88 12.86 -4.84
C ILE A 4 -16.90 13.40 -3.41
N ALA A 5 -17.81 12.90 -2.59
CA ALA A 5 -17.88 13.28 -1.19
C ALA A 5 -16.54 12.95 -0.48
N PRO A 6 -15.95 13.88 0.29
CA PRO A 6 -14.70 13.65 1.01
C PRO A 6 -14.72 12.39 1.88
N GLU A 7 -15.88 12.06 2.46
CA GLU A 7 -16.08 10.86 3.28
C GLU A 7 -15.88 9.57 2.48
N SER A 8 -16.23 9.57 1.19
CA SER A 8 -16.01 8.41 0.31
C SER A 8 -14.52 8.17 0.10
N LEU A 9 -13.76 9.23 -0.20
CA LEU A 9 -12.30 9.16 -0.33
C LEU A 9 -11.67 8.66 0.98
N LEU A 10 -12.07 9.23 2.13
CA LEU A 10 -11.55 8.82 3.43
C LEU A 10 -11.83 7.34 3.72
N ASN A 11 -13.06 6.89 3.51
CA ASN A 11 -13.45 5.50 3.79
C ASN A 11 -12.65 4.49 2.96
N VAL A 12 -12.44 4.79 1.68
CA VAL A 12 -11.64 3.94 0.79
C VAL A 12 -10.17 3.97 1.19
N GLY A 13 -9.63 5.15 1.49
CA GLY A 13 -8.25 5.29 1.97
C GLY A 13 -7.99 4.49 3.26
N VAL A 14 -8.90 4.58 4.23
CA VAL A 14 -8.82 3.80 5.49
C VAL A 14 -8.94 2.30 5.22
N SER A 15 -9.86 1.88 4.35
CA SER A 15 -10.03 0.47 3.98
C SER A 15 -8.76 -0.09 3.32
N ALA A 16 -8.21 0.65 2.35
CA ALA A 16 -7.00 0.27 1.63
C ALA A 16 -5.78 0.20 2.56
N ALA A 17 -5.57 1.22 3.40
CA ALA A 17 -4.48 1.26 4.37
C ALA A 17 -4.55 0.10 5.39
N ARG A 18 -5.75 -0.22 5.89
CA ARG A 18 -5.94 -1.38 6.79
C ARG A 18 -5.64 -2.70 6.11
N ALA A 19 -6.02 -2.84 4.84
CA ALA A 19 -5.74 -4.05 4.08
C ALA A 19 -4.24 -4.22 3.79
N GLY A 20 -3.55 -3.16 3.35
CA GLY A 20 -2.09 -3.17 3.16
C GLY A 20 -1.34 -3.44 4.47
N GLY A 21 -1.73 -2.76 5.56
CA GLY A 21 -1.16 -3.00 6.87
C GLY A 21 -1.35 -4.45 7.37
N LYS A 22 -2.48 -5.09 7.04
CA LYS A 22 -2.69 -6.51 7.36
C LYS A 22 -1.70 -7.41 6.61
N VAL A 23 -1.43 -7.13 5.33
CA VAL A 23 -0.41 -7.85 4.54
C VAL A 23 0.95 -7.72 5.20
N LEU A 24 1.35 -6.50 5.59
CA LEU A 24 2.61 -6.28 6.30
C LEU A 24 2.68 -7.03 7.64
N LEU A 25 1.61 -7.03 8.43
CA LEU A 25 1.59 -7.79 9.69
C LEU A 25 1.73 -9.31 9.45
N GLU A 26 1.10 -9.85 8.42
CA GLU A 26 1.25 -11.25 8.05
C GLU A 26 2.68 -11.56 7.61
N TRP A 27 3.31 -10.69 6.82
CA TRP A 27 4.71 -10.83 6.43
C TRP A 27 5.66 -10.71 7.62
N ALA A 28 5.46 -9.76 8.54
CA ALA A 28 6.22 -9.61 9.79
C ALA A 28 6.33 -10.93 10.57
N THR A 29 5.25 -11.73 10.62
CA THR A 29 5.28 -13.05 11.26
C THR A 29 6.14 -14.09 10.53
N ARG A 30 6.40 -13.92 9.22
CA ARG A 30 7.26 -14.79 8.42
C ARG A 30 8.74 -14.44 8.58
N PHE A 31 9.08 -13.17 8.82
CA PHE A 31 10.46 -12.75 9.09
C PHE A 31 11.03 -13.36 10.36
N SER A 32 10.23 -13.50 11.42
CA SER A 32 10.67 -14.12 12.67
C SER A 32 11.07 -15.60 12.50
N VAL A 33 10.61 -16.24 11.41
CA VAL A 33 10.88 -17.65 11.07
C VAL A 33 12.08 -17.82 10.12
N LYS A 34 12.41 -16.81 9.30
CA LYS A 34 13.53 -16.85 8.34
C LYS A 34 14.77 -16.13 8.88
N GLU A 35 15.93 -16.77 8.85
CA GLU A 35 17.20 -16.15 9.30
C GLU A 35 17.56 -14.89 8.49
N LYS A 36 18.23 -13.95 9.16
CA LYS A 36 18.58 -12.57 8.75
C LYS A 36 19.18 -12.38 7.35
N SER A 37 19.65 -13.44 6.69
CA SER A 37 20.31 -13.37 5.37
C SER A 37 19.38 -13.01 4.21
N CYS A 38 18.06 -13.14 4.38
CA CYS A 38 17.06 -12.83 3.34
C CYS A 38 16.12 -11.68 3.71
N ALA A 39 16.44 -10.90 4.75
CA ALA A 39 15.53 -9.86 5.25
C ALA A 39 15.24 -8.77 4.21
N ALA A 40 16.24 -8.31 3.46
CA ALA A 40 16.02 -7.26 2.46
C ALA A 40 15.02 -7.70 1.37
N ASP A 41 15.19 -8.90 0.81
CA ASP A 41 14.31 -9.43 -0.24
C ASP A 41 12.88 -9.62 0.27
N VAL A 42 12.73 -10.12 1.50
CA VAL A 42 11.40 -10.35 2.09
C VAL A 42 10.70 -9.02 2.40
N VAL A 43 11.42 -7.94 2.69
CA VAL A 43 10.77 -6.63 2.87
C VAL A 43 10.28 -6.10 1.55
N THR A 44 11.11 -6.15 0.51
CA THR A 44 10.70 -5.74 -0.84
C THR A 44 9.43 -6.50 -1.29
N GLU A 45 9.35 -7.80 -1.02
CA GLU A 45 8.14 -8.59 -1.32
C GLU A 45 6.92 -8.13 -0.48
N ALA A 46 7.11 -7.87 0.82
CA ALA A 46 6.03 -7.39 1.69
C ALA A 46 5.51 -6.00 1.27
N ASP A 47 6.43 -5.09 0.92
CA ASP A 47 6.16 -3.75 0.43
C ASP A 47 5.33 -3.79 -0.86
N PHE A 48 5.81 -4.58 -1.82
CA PHE A 48 5.17 -4.75 -3.10
C PHE A 48 3.75 -5.34 -2.95
N GLU A 49 3.58 -6.40 -2.16
CA GLU A 49 2.25 -6.99 -1.92
C GLU A 49 1.29 -6.04 -1.19
N SER A 50 1.80 -5.26 -0.23
CA SER A 50 1.04 -4.21 0.45
C SER A 50 0.55 -3.17 -0.57
N GLN A 51 1.44 -2.66 -1.42
CA GLN A 51 1.11 -1.69 -2.47
C GLN A 51 0.05 -2.23 -3.45
N GLN A 52 0.23 -3.46 -3.94
CA GLN A 52 -0.72 -4.08 -4.88
C GLN A 52 -2.11 -4.22 -4.26
N THR A 53 -2.18 -4.56 -2.97
CA THR A 53 -3.44 -4.66 -2.22
C THR A 53 -4.13 -3.31 -2.12
N ILE A 54 -3.37 -2.26 -1.76
CA ILE A 54 -3.87 -0.87 -1.67
C ILE A 54 -4.37 -0.39 -3.05
N HIS A 55 -3.57 -0.58 -4.10
CA HIS A 55 -3.91 -0.21 -5.48
C HIS A 55 -5.16 -0.92 -5.98
N THR A 56 -5.30 -2.22 -5.70
CA THR A 56 -6.48 -3.00 -6.11
C THR A 56 -7.77 -2.45 -5.51
N ILE A 57 -7.76 -2.12 -4.23
CA ILE A 57 -8.95 -1.57 -3.53
C ILE A 57 -9.31 -0.20 -4.10
N ILE A 58 -8.32 0.69 -4.21
CA ILE A 58 -8.52 2.05 -4.73
C ILE A 58 -9.01 2.02 -6.18
N SER A 59 -8.38 1.23 -7.05
CA SER A 59 -8.72 1.17 -8.47
C SER A 59 -10.09 0.53 -8.72
N ARG A 60 -10.54 -0.36 -7.83
CA ARG A 60 -11.88 -0.94 -7.91
C ARG A 60 -12.96 0.08 -7.63
N GLU A 61 -12.76 0.95 -6.63
CA GLU A 61 -13.75 1.97 -6.27
C GLU A 61 -13.64 3.22 -7.18
N PHE A 62 -12.42 3.59 -7.55
CA PHE A 62 -12.11 4.79 -8.31
C PHE A 62 -11.24 4.47 -9.54
N PRO A 63 -11.78 3.77 -10.55
CA PRO A 63 -11.02 3.30 -11.71
C PRO A 63 -10.42 4.42 -12.59
N SER A 64 -10.93 5.64 -12.48
CA SER A 64 -10.42 6.83 -13.19
C SER A 64 -9.29 7.57 -12.45
N HIS A 65 -9.08 7.29 -11.16
CA HIS A 65 -8.10 8.03 -10.35
C HIS A 65 -6.66 7.62 -10.71
N GLY A 66 -5.73 8.55 -10.59
CA GLY A 66 -4.32 8.27 -10.72
C GLY A 66 -3.78 7.60 -9.46
N PHE A 67 -2.64 6.92 -9.57
CA PHE A 67 -1.93 6.29 -8.46
C PHE A 67 -0.43 6.50 -8.60
N LEU A 68 0.25 6.78 -7.50
CA LEU A 68 1.70 6.83 -7.40
C LEU A 68 2.10 6.10 -6.13
N GLY A 69 2.77 4.97 -6.27
CA GLY A 69 3.32 4.18 -5.18
C GLY A 69 4.85 4.20 -5.17
N GLU A 70 5.43 4.06 -3.99
CA GLU A 70 6.89 3.99 -3.80
C GLU A 70 7.54 2.83 -4.55
N GLU A 71 6.88 1.66 -4.56
CA GLU A 71 7.36 0.41 -5.18
C GLU A 71 7.14 0.39 -6.70
N GLY A 72 7.30 1.54 -7.35
CA GLY A 72 7.36 1.69 -8.81
C GLY A 72 6.02 1.76 -9.55
N LEU A 73 4.87 1.68 -8.87
CA LEU A 73 3.57 1.78 -9.54
C LEU A 73 3.20 3.24 -9.80
N ASN A 74 3.13 3.62 -11.07
CA ASN A 74 2.70 4.95 -11.48
C ASN A 74 1.63 4.85 -12.57
N GLN A 75 0.41 5.22 -12.22
CA GLN A 75 -0.76 5.24 -13.09
C GLN A 75 -1.27 6.68 -13.23
N ALA A 76 -1.37 7.14 -14.48
CA ALA A 76 -2.02 8.42 -14.79
C ALA A 76 -3.52 8.33 -14.50
N SER A 77 -4.13 9.44 -14.06
CA SER A 77 -5.59 9.51 -14.01
C SER A 77 -6.17 9.58 -15.41
N VAL A 78 -7.42 9.12 -15.56
CA VAL A 78 -8.18 9.19 -16.80
C VAL A 78 -9.46 9.95 -16.50
N ASP A 79 -9.59 11.17 -17.01
CA ASP A 79 -10.77 12.04 -16.80
C ASP A 79 -11.12 12.28 -15.31
N SER A 80 -10.12 12.22 -14.43
CA SER A 80 -10.25 12.49 -13.00
C SER A 80 -9.16 13.46 -12.50
N PRO A 81 -9.52 14.41 -11.62
CA PRO A 81 -8.54 15.31 -10.99
C PRO A 81 -7.81 14.66 -9.80
N TYR A 82 -8.18 13.44 -9.41
CA TYR A 82 -7.65 12.81 -8.20
C TYR A 82 -6.46 11.90 -8.48
N ARG A 83 -5.50 11.91 -7.55
CA ARG A 83 -4.36 10.99 -7.51
C ARG A 83 -4.09 10.54 -6.08
N TRP A 84 -3.86 9.25 -5.91
CA TRP A 84 -3.44 8.64 -4.65
C TRP A 84 -1.93 8.52 -4.62
N ILE A 85 -1.31 8.93 -3.50
CA ILE A 85 0.12 8.80 -3.25
C ILE A 85 0.27 7.84 -2.07
N VAL A 86 1.01 6.75 -2.27
CA VAL A 86 1.06 5.63 -1.32
C VAL A 86 2.51 5.26 -1.05
N ASP A 87 2.88 5.33 0.22
CA ASP A 87 4.00 4.61 0.80
C ASP A 87 3.39 3.38 1.51
N PRO A 88 3.66 2.14 1.07
CA PRO A 88 3.04 0.95 1.64
C PRO A 88 3.59 0.60 3.01
N LEU A 89 4.84 0.97 3.31
CA LEU A 89 5.59 0.66 4.52
C LEU A 89 6.62 1.76 4.82
N ASP A 90 6.18 2.80 5.51
CA ASP A 90 7.10 3.78 6.08
C ASP A 90 7.87 3.13 7.25
N GLY A 91 9.19 3.28 7.26
CA GLY A 91 10.04 2.73 8.32
C GLY A 91 10.45 1.27 8.11
N THR A 92 10.79 0.89 6.87
CA THR A 92 11.39 -0.40 6.45
C THR A 92 12.40 -0.97 7.46
N SER A 93 13.27 -0.12 8.01
CA SER A 93 14.27 -0.53 9.02
C SER A 93 13.63 -1.02 10.32
N ASN A 94 12.64 -0.30 10.85
CA ASN A 94 11.93 -0.71 12.08
C ASN A 94 11.18 -2.02 11.85
N TYR A 95 10.55 -2.15 10.68
CA TYR A 95 9.82 -3.35 10.28
C TYR A 95 10.71 -4.59 10.22
N VAL A 96 11.90 -4.52 9.62
CA VAL A 96 12.89 -5.63 9.60
C VAL A 96 13.29 -6.07 11.00
N HIS A 97 13.46 -5.11 11.91
CA HIS A 97 13.93 -5.37 13.26
C HIS A 97 12.81 -5.70 14.24
N GLY A 98 11.55 -5.67 13.80
CA GLY A 98 10.38 -5.94 14.64
C GLY A 98 10.13 -4.87 15.71
N PHE A 99 10.61 -3.65 15.49
CA PHE A 99 10.35 -2.52 16.39
C PHE A 99 9.00 -1.87 16.04
N PRO A 100 8.19 -1.49 17.05
CA PRO A 100 6.99 -0.69 16.84
C PRO A 100 7.31 0.74 16.40
#